data_AF-A0A2H0FE59-F1
#
_entry.id   AF-A0A2H0FE59-F1
#
_cell.length_a   1.000
_cell.length_b   1.000
_cell.length_c   1.000
_cell.angle_alpha   90.00
_cell.angle_beta   90.00
_cell.angle_gamma   90.00
#
_symmetry.space_group_name_H-M   'P 1'
#
loop_
_entity.id
_entity.type
_entity.pdbx_description
1 polymer ?
#
loop_
_entity_poly.entity_id
_entity_poly.type
_entity_poly.pdbx_seq_one_letter_code
_entity_poly.pdbx_strand_id
1 'polypeptide(L)'
;IADQVGDNVGDCAGMAADLFETYVVTIVAAMVLGGLIFPNFPQAVFLPLILASLAILASIIATFFVKLPKNQSIISALYRGLIIAAVISAIGFFVVTFQVAPILKLSPISLYLPALVGLILAFFIFLITDFFTSKKYSPVKSIVQASQSGHGTNIIAGLSVGMKATILPVILISIGI
;
A
#
# COMPACT_ATOMS: atom_id res chain seq x y z
N ILE A 1 15.29 13.82 -24.33
CA ILE A 1 14.97 12.50 -24.91
C ILE A 1 15.37 11.39 -23.94
N ALA A 2 16.66 11.25 -23.59
CA ALA A 2 17.10 10.18 -22.68
C ALA A 2 16.40 10.21 -21.30
N ASP A 3 16.28 11.38 -20.67
CA ASP A 3 15.57 11.56 -19.39
C ASP A 3 14.10 11.10 -19.46
N GLN A 4 13.35 11.58 -20.45
CA GLN A 4 11.95 11.19 -20.67
C GLN A 4 11.78 9.70 -21.03
N VAL A 5 12.76 9.08 -21.69
CA VAL A 5 12.78 7.63 -21.88
C VAL A 5 13.05 6.93 -20.54
N GLY A 6 13.96 7.48 -19.74
CA GLY A 6 14.25 7.04 -18.38
C GLY A 6 13.02 7.01 -17.48
N ASP A 7 12.19 8.06 -17.49
CA ASP A 7 10.93 8.13 -16.73
C ASP A 7 9.99 6.97 -17.09
N ASN A 8 9.90 6.60 -18.37
CA ASN A 8 9.06 5.47 -18.79
C ASN A 8 9.67 4.10 -18.40
N VAL A 9 10.99 3.96 -18.50
CA VAL A 9 11.69 2.70 -18.21
C VAL A 9 11.75 2.44 -16.70
N GLY A 10 12.12 3.45 -15.92
CA GLY A 10 12.23 3.36 -14.46
C GLY A 10 10.85 3.43 -13.80
N ASP A 11 10.20 4.58 -13.92
CA ASP A 11 9.03 4.89 -13.10
C ASP A 11 7.76 4.18 -13.57
N CYS A 12 7.63 3.83 -14.86
CA CYS A 12 6.50 3.02 -15.33
C CYS A 12 6.83 1.53 -15.33
N ALA A 13 7.78 1.09 -16.16
CA ALA A 13 8.04 -0.33 -16.34
C ALA A 13 8.70 -0.97 -15.11
N GLY A 14 9.70 -0.32 -14.52
CA GLY A 14 10.39 -0.79 -13.32
C GLY A 14 9.45 -0.90 -12.11
N MET A 15 8.72 0.17 -11.79
CA MET A 15 7.75 0.17 -10.68
C MET A 15 6.65 -0.89 -10.87
N ALA A 16 6.12 -1.06 -12.10
CA ALA A 16 5.11 -2.07 -12.35
C ALA A 16 5.63 -3.50 -12.15
N ALA A 17 6.89 -3.77 -12.55
CA ALA A 17 7.53 -5.07 -12.35
C ALA A 17 7.79 -5.36 -10.86
N ASP A 18 8.28 -4.38 -10.10
CA ASP A 18 8.53 -4.48 -8.66
C ASP A 18 7.23 -4.78 -7.87
N LEU A 19 6.16 -4.05 -8.20
CA LEU A 19 4.85 -4.30 -7.59
C LEU A 19 4.27 -5.66 -7.99
N PHE A 20 4.46 -6.10 -9.24
CA PHE A 20 4.03 -7.43 -9.69
C PHE A 20 4.76 -8.55 -8.94
N GLU A 21 6.08 -8.43 -8.79
CA GLU A 21 6.89 -9.39 -8.02
C GLU A 21 6.40 -9.48 -6.58
N THR A 22 6.30 -8.35 -5.88
CA THR A 22 5.82 -8.31 -4.48
C THR A 22 4.43 -8.93 -4.35
N TYR A 23 3.54 -8.66 -5.31
CA TYR A 23 2.18 -9.21 -5.31
C TYR A 23 2.15 -10.73 -5.51
N VAL A 24 2.92 -11.26 -6.47
CA VAL A 24 3.00 -12.70 -6.72
C VAL A 24 3.64 -13.44 -5.54
N VAL A 25 4.76 -12.92 -5.02
CA VAL A 25 5.49 -13.55 -3.91
C VAL A 25 4.63 -13.63 -2.65
N THR A 26 3.91 -12.57 -2.31
CA THR A 26 3.03 -12.55 -1.12
C THR A 26 1.85 -13.52 -1.25
N ILE A 27 1.21 -13.59 -2.42
CA ILE A 27 0.12 -14.54 -2.68
C ILE A 27 0.64 -15.98 -2.60
N VAL A 28 1.73 -16.29 -3.29
CA VAL A 28 2.31 -17.65 -3.31
C VAL A 28 2.74 -18.07 -1.90
N ALA A 29 3.36 -17.18 -1.12
CA ALA A 29 3.71 -17.47 0.26
C ALA A 29 2.49 -17.83 1.11
N ALA A 30 1.39 -17.06 0.99
CA ALA A 30 0.14 -17.35 1.68
C ALA A 30 -0.50 -18.68 1.21
N MET A 31 -0.42 -18.99 -0.08
CA MET A 31 -0.91 -20.26 -0.65
C MET A 31 -0.14 -21.46 -0.09
N VAL A 32 1.18 -21.38 -0.06
CA VAL A 32 2.05 -22.43 0.48
C VAL A 32 1.77 -22.63 1.97
N LEU A 33 1.67 -21.55 2.74
CA LEU A 33 1.35 -21.63 4.17
C LEU A 33 -0.04 -22.25 4.40
N GLY A 34 -1.04 -21.84 3.62
CA GLY A 34 -2.40 -22.40 3.67
C GLY A 34 -2.43 -23.90 3.37
N GLY A 35 -1.69 -24.35 2.35
CA GLY A 35 -1.59 -25.76 1.98
C GLY A 35 -0.87 -26.63 3.02
N LEU A 36 0.12 -26.07 3.73
CA LEU A 36 0.85 -26.78 4.78
C LEU A 36 0.06 -26.87 6.08
N ILE A 37 -0.63 -25.80 6.48
CA ILE A 37 -1.38 -25.76 7.75
C ILE A 37 -2.74 -26.47 7.60
N PHE A 38 -3.38 -26.37 6.44
CA PHE A 38 -4.72 -26.92 6.17
C PHE A 38 -4.71 -27.92 5.00
N PRO A 39 -3.99 -29.06 5.11
CA PRO A 39 -3.75 -29.97 3.98
C PRO A 39 -5.03 -30.58 3.38
N ASN A 40 -6.08 -30.72 4.18
CA ASN A 40 -7.36 -31.30 3.75
C ASN A 40 -8.38 -30.25 3.25
N PHE A 41 -8.01 -28.97 3.25
CA PHE A 41 -8.90 -27.87 2.88
C PHE A 41 -8.29 -27.05 1.73
N PRO A 42 -8.58 -27.40 0.47
CA PRO A 42 -8.05 -26.66 -0.68
C PRO A 42 -8.47 -25.17 -0.67
N GLN A 43 -9.56 -24.84 0.03
CA GLN A 43 -10.03 -23.46 0.23
C GLN A 43 -8.95 -22.57 0.85
N ALA A 44 -8.07 -23.10 1.71
CA ALA A 44 -6.97 -22.33 2.31
C ALA A 44 -5.94 -21.88 1.26
N VAL A 45 -5.70 -22.71 0.23
CA VAL A 45 -4.79 -22.39 -0.88
C VAL A 45 -5.45 -21.37 -1.82
N PHE A 46 -6.75 -21.47 -2.07
CA PHE A 46 -7.44 -20.54 -2.97
C PHE A 46 -7.81 -19.20 -2.33
N LEU A 47 -7.91 -19.12 -1.00
CA LEU A 47 -8.28 -17.90 -0.27
C LEU A 47 -7.47 -16.65 -0.68
N PRO A 48 -6.12 -16.65 -0.69
CA PRO A 48 -5.36 -15.47 -1.10
C PRO A 48 -5.63 -15.04 -2.55
N LEU A 49 -5.89 -15.99 -3.47
CA LEU A 49 -6.24 -15.68 -4.86
C LEU A 49 -7.62 -15.00 -4.98
N ILE A 50 -8.59 -15.43 -4.17
CA ILE A 50 -9.93 -14.83 -4.13
C ILE A 50 -9.87 -13.41 -3.59
N LEU A 51 -9.14 -13.18 -2.48
CA LEU A 51 -8.96 -11.86 -1.89
C LEU A 51 -8.22 -10.92 -2.88
N ALA A 52 -7.16 -11.41 -3.51
CA ALA A 52 -6.44 -10.70 -4.57
C ALA A 52 -7.37 -10.26 -5.73
N SER A 53 -8.20 -11.18 -6.22
CA SER A 53 -9.16 -10.90 -7.30
C SER A 53 -10.19 -9.84 -6.90
N LEU A 54 -10.69 -9.89 -5.66
CA LEU A 54 -11.60 -8.89 -5.12
C LEU A 54 -10.94 -7.51 -4.99
N ALA A 55 -9.68 -7.45 -4.56
CA ALA A 55 -8.94 -6.20 -4.46
C ALA A 55 -8.73 -5.55 -5.84
N ILE A 56 -8.49 -6.35 -6.89
CA ILE A 56 -8.41 -5.87 -8.28
C ILE A 56 -9.76 -5.32 -8.74
N LEU A 57 -10.87 -6.02 -8.46
CA LEU A 57 -12.20 -5.51 -8.80
C LEU A 57 -12.52 -4.21 -8.03
N ALA A 58 -12.16 -4.14 -6.75
CA ALA A 58 -12.32 -2.96 -5.92
C ALA A 58 -11.51 -1.77 -6.47
N SER A 59 -10.29 -1.99 -6.94
CA SER A 59 -9.45 -0.93 -7.52
C SER A 59 -10.00 -0.44 -8.86
N ILE A 60 -10.49 -1.34 -9.73
CA ILE A 60 -11.20 -0.97 -10.97
C ILE A 60 -12.39 -0.08 -10.65
N ILE A 61 -13.25 -0.47 -9.70
CA ILE A 61 -14.41 0.33 -9.30
C ILE A 61 -13.97 1.69 -8.75
N ALA A 62 -12.94 1.73 -7.90
CA ALA A 62 -12.45 2.95 -7.29
C ALA A 62 -11.93 3.98 -8.31
N THR A 63 -11.36 3.53 -9.45
CA THR A 63 -10.85 4.43 -10.50
C THR A 63 -11.93 5.38 -11.04
N PHE A 64 -13.18 4.93 -11.14
CA PHE A 64 -14.31 5.76 -11.59
C PHE A 64 -14.64 6.92 -10.63
N PHE A 65 -14.19 6.83 -9.37
CA PHE A 65 -14.40 7.84 -8.34
C PHE A 65 -13.21 8.79 -8.16
N VAL A 66 -12.08 8.54 -8.84
CA VAL A 66 -10.92 9.44 -8.86
C VAL A 66 -11.22 10.63 -9.76
N LYS A 67 -11.83 11.66 -9.17
CA LYS A 67 -12.17 12.91 -9.86
C LYS A 67 -11.47 14.09 -9.20
N LEU A 68 -10.92 14.98 -10.02
CA LEU A 68 -10.26 16.21 -9.57
C LEU A 68 -11.26 17.08 -8.80
N PRO A 69 -10.98 17.42 -7.52
CA PRO A 69 -11.82 18.31 -6.74
C PRO A 69 -11.66 19.76 -7.20
N LYS A 70 -12.57 20.65 -6.77
CA LYS A 70 -12.55 22.10 -7.11
C LYS A 70 -11.20 22.79 -6.82
N ASN A 71 -10.46 22.30 -5.82
CA ASN A 71 -9.14 22.81 -5.44
C ASN A 71 -7.98 22.30 -6.34
N GLN A 72 -8.28 21.54 -7.40
CA GLN A 72 -7.33 20.97 -8.37
C GLN A 72 -6.17 20.16 -7.75
N SER A 73 -6.29 19.73 -6.50
CA SER A 73 -5.24 18.98 -5.83
C SER A 73 -5.28 17.52 -6.25
N ILE A 74 -4.28 17.10 -7.05
CA ILE A 74 -4.11 15.71 -7.53
C ILE A 74 -4.06 14.72 -6.36
N ILE A 75 -3.27 15.05 -5.32
CA ILE A 75 -3.10 14.20 -4.13
C ILE A 75 -4.45 13.89 -3.46
N SER A 76 -5.37 14.85 -3.36
CA SER A 76 -6.69 14.61 -2.76
C SER A 76 -7.55 13.66 -3.61
N ALA A 77 -7.41 13.69 -4.93
CA ALA A 77 -8.10 12.74 -5.81
C ALA A 77 -7.55 11.32 -5.62
N LEU A 78 -6.22 11.19 -5.47
CA LEU A 78 -5.56 9.91 -5.15
C LEU A 78 -6.00 9.35 -3.81
N TYR A 79 -6.06 10.18 -2.74
CA TYR A 79 -6.59 9.77 -1.44
C TYR A 79 -8.01 9.21 -1.55
N ARG A 80 -8.87 9.85 -2.33
CA ARG A 80 -10.25 9.41 -2.52
C ARG A 80 -10.30 8.04 -3.19
N GLY A 81 -9.49 7.82 -4.23
CA GLY A 81 -9.37 6.52 -4.89
C GLY A 81 -8.89 5.43 -3.92
N LEU A 82 -7.82 5.71 -3.19
CA LEU A 82 -7.23 4.79 -2.21
C LEU A 82 -8.24 4.40 -1.12
N ILE A 83 -8.94 5.37 -0.52
CA ILE A 83 -9.93 5.14 0.53
C ILE A 83 -11.10 4.30 0.00
N ILE A 84 -11.60 4.62 -1.20
CA ILE A 84 -12.72 3.87 -1.80
C ILE A 84 -12.30 2.43 -2.11
N ALA A 85 -11.12 2.22 -2.72
CA ALA A 85 -10.60 0.89 -2.98
C ALA A 85 -10.42 0.09 -1.68
N ALA A 86 -9.86 0.71 -0.64
CA ALA A 86 -9.63 0.07 0.66
C ALA A 86 -10.95 -0.31 1.35
N VAL A 87 -11.95 0.57 1.34
CA VAL A 87 -13.27 0.30 1.95
C VAL A 87 -13.99 -0.82 1.20
N ILE A 88 -14.03 -0.79 -0.13
CA ILE A 88 -14.66 -1.86 -0.93
C ILE A 88 -13.94 -3.18 -0.70
N SER A 89 -12.60 -3.17 -0.67
CA SER A 89 -11.79 -4.36 -0.38
C SER A 89 -12.05 -4.89 1.03
N ALA A 90 -12.12 -4.03 2.05
CA ALA A 90 -12.40 -4.42 3.42
C ALA A 90 -13.78 -5.08 3.58
N ILE A 91 -14.79 -4.58 2.86
CA ILE A 91 -16.13 -5.20 2.83
C ILE A 91 -16.09 -6.54 2.10
N GLY A 92 -15.43 -6.61 0.93
CA GLY A 92 -15.28 -7.85 0.17
C GLY A 92 -14.54 -8.93 0.97
N PHE A 93 -13.46 -8.56 1.65
CA PHE A 93 -12.68 -9.46 2.50
C PHE A 93 -13.51 -9.96 3.68
N PHE A 94 -14.33 -9.10 4.29
CA PHE A 94 -15.23 -9.51 5.37
C PHE A 94 -16.19 -10.60 4.90
N VAL A 95 -16.86 -10.40 3.75
CA VAL A 95 -17.80 -11.40 3.21
C VAL A 95 -17.10 -12.74 2.93
N VAL A 96 -15.95 -12.72 2.25
CA VAL A 96 -15.23 -13.96 1.91
C VAL A 96 -14.70 -14.69 3.15
N THR A 97 -14.09 -13.95 4.08
CA THR A 97 -13.54 -14.57 5.30
C THR A 97 -14.63 -15.19 6.17
N PHE A 98 -15.82 -14.59 6.25
CA PHE A 98 -16.96 -15.18 6.96
C PHE A 98 -17.51 -16.45 6.31
N GLN A 99 -17.41 -16.58 4.98
CA GLN A 99 -17.82 -17.79 4.26
C GLN A 99 -16.78 -18.91 4.37
N VAL A 100 -15.49 -18.58 4.34
CA VAL A 100 -14.40 -19.57 4.33
C VAL A 100 -14.01 -20.03 5.74
N ALA A 101 -14.09 -19.17 6.76
CA ALA A 101 -13.66 -19.51 8.11
C ALA A 101 -14.35 -20.73 8.74
N PRO A 102 -15.69 -20.93 8.60
CA PRO A 102 -16.36 -22.14 9.09
C PRO A 102 -15.85 -23.41 8.43
N ILE A 103 -15.48 -23.34 7.15
CA ILE A 103 -14.93 -24.47 6.39
C ILE A 103 -13.57 -24.86 6.95
N LEU A 104 -12.73 -23.88 7.29
CA LEU A 104 -11.41 -24.08 7.89
C LEU A 104 -11.44 -24.36 9.41
N LYS A 105 -12.63 -24.43 10.02
CA LYS A 105 -12.81 -24.55 11.49
C LYS A 105 -12.10 -23.45 12.27
N LEU A 106 -11.96 -22.27 11.67
CA LEU A 106 -11.38 -21.08 12.28
C LEU A 106 -12.45 -20.06 12.63
N SER A 107 -12.11 -19.14 13.52
CA SER A 107 -12.95 -17.97 13.75
C SER A 107 -12.83 -17.00 12.56
N PRO A 108 -13.94 -16.48 12.01
CA PRO A 108 -13.90 -15.47 10.94
C PRO A 108 -13.02 -14.28 11.26
N ILE A 109 -13.00 -13.86 12.53
CA ILE A 109 -12.19 -12.72 12.98
C ILE A 109 -10.69 -12.99 12.84
N SER A 110 -10.26 -14.24 13.01
CA SER A 110 -8.84 -14.60 12.94
C SER A 110 -8.28 -14.53 11.52
N LEU A 111 -9.14 -14.68 10.50
CA LEU A 111 -8.77 -14.50 9.09
C LEU A 111 -8.99 -13.07 8.61
N TYR A 112 -10.04 -12.40 9.11
CA TYR A 112 -10.37 -11.04 8.70
C TYR A 112 -9.41 -10.00 9.27
N LEU A 113 -9.05 -10.13 10.56
CA LEU A 113 -8.26 -9.12 11.26
C LEU A 113 -6.87 -8.90 10.63
N PRO A 114 -6.08 -9.93 10.28
CA PRO A 114 -4.80 -9.72 9.61
C PRO A 114 -4.93 -9.03 8.25
N ALA A 115 -5.95 -9.39 7.45
CA ALA A 115 -6.21 -8.75 6.16
C ALA A 115 -6.59 -7.27 6.33
N LEU A 116 -7.41 -6.95 7.34
CA LEU A 116 -7.79 -5.59 7.67
C LEU A 116 -6.59 -4.77 8.18
N VAL A 117 -5.75 -5.36 9.05
CA VAL A 117 -4.51 -4.74 9.51
C VAL A 117 -3.63 -4.39 8.33
N GLY A 118 -3.43 -5.30 7.37
CA GLY A 118 -2.67 -5.02 6.14
C GLY A 118 -3.20 -3.83 5.35
N LEU A 119 -4.52 -3.72 5.15
CA LEU A 119 -5.15 -2.57 4.49
C LEU A 119 -4.91 -1.25 5.24
N ILE A 120 -5.04 -1.29 6.57
CA ILE A 120 -4.83 -0.13 7.44
C ILE A 120 -3.36 0.31 7.39
N LEU A 121 -2.41 -0.62 7.49
CA LEU A 121 -0.98 -0.33 7.40
C LEU A 121 -0.64 0.33 6.07
N ALA A 122 -1.14 -0.21 4.95
CA ALA A 122 -0.91 0.36 3.63
C ALA A 122 -1.40 1.82 3.53
N PHE A 123 -2.58 2.11 4.09
CA PHE A 123 -3.12 3.47 4.14
C PHE A 123 -2.26 4.42 4.99
N PHE A 124 -1.79 3.97 6.16
CA PHE A 124 -0.93 4.78 7.01
C PHE A 124 0.46 5.00 6.42
N ILE A 125 1.05 3.99 5.76
CA ILE A 125 2.31 4.15 5.02
C ILE A 125 2.14 5.23 3.96
N PHE A 126 1.03 5.23 3.21
CA PHE A 126 0.75 6.28 2.23
C PHE A 126 0.65 7.68 2.87
N LEU A 127 -0.02 7.82 4.01
CA LEU A 127 -0.10 9.08 4.76
C LEU A 127 1.26 9.58 5.23
N ILE A 128 2.08 8.69 5.79
CA ILE A 128 3.42 9.03 6.27
C ILE A 128 4.30 9.47 5.09
N THR A 129 4.25 8.75 3.96
CA THR A 129 5.01 9.08 2.76
C THR A 129 4.58 10.45 2.20
N ASP A 130 3.28 10.76 2.10
CA ASP A 130 2.83 12.10 1.68
C ASP A 130 3.33 13.20 2.63
N PHE A 131 3.33 12.95 3.94
CA PHE A 131 3.84 13.91 4.93
C PHE A 131 5.32 14.26 4.73
N PHE A 132 6.16 13.28 4.45
CA PHE A 132 7.60 13.48 4.28
C PHE A 132 8.01 13.94 2.87
N THR A 133 7.15 13.75 1.86
CA THR A 133 7.48 14.05 0.45
C THR A 133 6.74 15.26 -0.13
N SER A 134 5.63 15.69 0.48
CA SER A 134 4.83 16.80 -0.02
C SER A 134 5.38 18.18 0.40
N LYS A 135 5.44 19.09 -0.57
CA LYS A 135 5.86 20.50 -0.40
C LYS A 135 5.04 21.31 0.62
N LYS A 136 3.89 20.78 1.05
CA LYS A 136 2.99 21.43 2.00
C LYS A 136 3.53 21.35 3.44
N TYR A 137 4.24 20.29 3.77
CA TYR A 137 4.60 19.97 5.15
C TYR A 137 6.01 20.45 5.52
N SER A 138 6.26 20.45 6.83
CA SER A 138 7.51 20.94 7.41
C SER A 138 8.78 20.22 6.92
N PRO A 139 8.80 18.88 6.70
CA PRO A 139 10.02 18.19 6.30
C PRO A 139 10.59 18.74 4.97
N VAL A 140 9.76 18.84 3.94
CA VAL A 140 10.19 19.39 2.64
C VAL A 140 10.50 20.88 2.74
N LYS A 141 9.71 21.66 3.50
CA LYS A 141 9.99 23.10 3.70
C LYS A 141 11.35 23.35 4.36
N SER A 142 11.76 22.51 5.31
CA SER A 142 13.08 22.64 5.95
C SER A 142 14.24 22.38 4.97
N ILE A 143 14.08 21.46 4.01
CA ILE A 143 15.06 21.21 2.95
C ILE A 143 15.17 22.44 2.04
N VAL A 144 14.03 22.99 1.62
CA VAL A 144 13.98 24.20 0.78
C VAL A 144 14.63 25.40 1.47
N GLN A 145 14.42 25.58 2.78
CA GLN A 145 15.10 26.62 3.56
C GLN A 145 16.60 26.38 3.62
N ALA A 146 17.04 25.13 3.83
CA ALA A 146 18.46 24.78 3.83
C ALA A 146 19.13 25.03 2.47
N SER A 147 18.37 25.05 1.36
CA SER A 147 18.88 25.42 0.05
C SER A 147 19.36 26.88 -0.03
N GLN A 148 18.87 27.78 0.85
CA GLN A 148 19.32 29.18 0.90
C GLN A 148 20.76 29.32 1.40
N SER A 149 21.24 28.34 2.17
CA SER A 149 22.61 28.32 2.73
C SER A 149 23.63 27.61 1.82
N GLY A 150 23.19 27.01 0.71
CA GLY A 150 24.05 26.36 -0.28
C GLY A 150 23.70 24.89 -0.56
N HIS A 151 24.41 24.29 -1.52
CA HIS A 151 24.16 22.91 -1.96
C HIS A 151 24.47 21.86 -0.88
N GLY A 152 25.54 22.07 -0.11
CA GLY A 152 25.95 21.13 0.95
C GLY A 152 24.90 21.00 2.05
N THR A 153 24.37 22.12 2.54
CA THR A 153 23.30 22.14 3.55
C THR A 153 22.01 21.52 3.03
N ASN A 154 21.70 21.69 1.74
CA ASN A 154 20.55 21.04 1.10
C ASN A 154 20.68 19.50 1.11
N ILE A 155 21.85 18.97 0.74
CA ILE A 155 22.10 17.52 0.74
C ILE A 155 22.04 16.96 2.17
N ILE A 156 22.68 17.61 3.14
CA ILE A 156 22.68 17.19 4.54
C ILE A 156 21.25 17.18 5.10
N ALA A 157 20.47 18.24 4.85
CA ALA A 157 19.08 18.32 5.29
C ALA A 157 18.22 17.23 4.64
N GLY A 158 18.38 16.98 3.34
CA GLY A 158 17.66 15.92 2.62
C GLY A 158 17.94 14.53 3.20
N LEU A 159 19.21 14.20 3.41
CA LEU A 159 19.62 12.92 4.01
C LEU A 159 19.08 12.78 5.44
N SER A 160 19.17 13.84 6.25
CA SER A 160 18.65 13.85 7.62
C SER A 160 17.14 13.59 7.66
N VAL A 161 16.36 14.26 6.80
CA VAL A 161 14.92 14.04 6.69
C VAL A 161 14.62 12.62 6.20
N GLY A 162 15.36 12.09 5.23
CA GLY A 162 15.22 10.72 4.75
C GLY A 162 15.45 9.69 5.85
N MET A 163 16.51 9.84 6.64
CA MET A 163 16.78 8.96 7.80
C MET A 163 15.69 9.08 8.87
N LYS A 164 15.10 10.27 9.07
CA LYS A 164 13.99 10.46 10.01
C LYS A 164 12.68 9.84 9.51
N ALA A 165 12.46 9.83 8.19
CA ALA A 165 11.22 9.35 7.58
C ALA A 165 11.00 7.84 7.75
N THR A 166 12.05 7.05 8.00
CA THR A 166 11.96 5.59 8.15
C THR A 166 11.45 5.14 9.52
N ILE A 167 11.54 5.98 10.55
CA ILE A 167 11.18 5.62 11.93
C ILE A 167 9.70 5.24 12.04
N LEU A 168 8.81 6.09 11.49
CA LEU A 168 7.36 5.86 11.58
C LEU A 168 6.91 4.61 10.81
N PRO A 169 7.33 4.38 9.54
CA PRO A 169 7.01 3.15 8.82
C PRO A 169 7.50 1.89 9.54
N VAL A 170 8.71 1.91 10.12
CA VAL A 170 9.24 0.75 10.86
C VAL A 170 8.39 0.44 12.11
N ILE A 171 8.06 1.46 12.91
CA ILE A 171 7.20 1.28 14.09
C ILE A 171 5.82 0.76 13.66
N LEU A 172 5.25 1.33 12.60
CA LEU A 172 3.96 0.96 12.09
C LEU A 172 3.92 -0.51 11.63
N ILE A 173 4.92 -0.95 10.86
CA ILE A 173 5.05 -2.36 10.44
C ILE A 173 5.24 -3.27 11.65
N SER A 174 6.06 -2.86 12.63
CA SER A 174 6.31 -3.64 13.85
C SER A 174 5.07 -3.86 14.72
N ILE A 175 4.13 -2.91 14.72
CA ILE A 175 2.82 -3.05 15.39
C ILE A 175 1.87 -3.96 14.60
N GLY A 176 2.05 -4.00 13.28
CA GLY A 176 1.22 -4.76 12.36
C GLY A 176 1.56 -6.26 12.27
N ILE A 177 2.80 -6.62 12.60
CA ILE A 177 3.30 -8.00 12.73
C ILE A 177 2.89 -8.55 14.10
#